data_AF-M3AP74-F1
#
_entry.id   AF-M3AP74-F1
#
_cell.length_a   1.000
_cell.length_b   1.000
_cell.length_c   1.000
_cell.angle_alpha   90.00
_cell.angle_beta   90.00
_cell.angle_gamma   90.00
#
_symmetry.space_group_name_H-M   'P 1'
#
loop_
_entity.id
_entity.type
_entity.pdbx_description
1 polymer ?
#
loop_
_entity_poly.entity_id
_entity_poly.type
_entity_poly.pdbx_seq_one_letter_code
_entity_poly.pdbx_strand_id
1 'polypeptide(L)'
;MSVADLIEAYALGDMLMDVDFKDAVTDAMIAGSLTPDNEVYYVPATSDRIKLYDKTAPGAKIRQALVHLMATKGATRLVEEQDHPAFLVDVAKKLGEELKGGKDESVLVATAKCKYHEHKEGDENCYRTKYAKATFLG
;
A
#
# COMPACT_ATOMS: atom_id res chain seq x y z
N MET A 1 -12.15 9.55 5.31
CA MET A 1 -12.29 8.11 5.01
C MET A 1 -11.31 7.37 5.89
N SER A 2 -11.76 6.38 6.64
CA SER A 2 -10.88 5.60 7.52
C SER A 2 -10.05 4.59 6.72
N VAL A 3 -8.98 4.04 7.30
CA VAL A 3 -8.25 2.93 6.68
C VAL A 3 -9.15 1.72 6.46
N ALA A 4 -10.06 1.44 7.39
CA ALA A 4 -11.04 0.36 7.25
C ALA A 4 -11.96 0.55 6.03
N ASP A 5 -12.31 1.79 5.69
CA ASP A 5 -13.10 2.13 4.49
C ASP A 5 -12.26 1.94 3.21
N LEU A 6 -10.98 2.34 3.24
CA LEU A 6 -10.06 2.14 2.11
C LEU A 6 -9.83 0.65 1.84
N ILE A 7 -9.78 -0.19 2.87
CA ILE A 7 -9.67 -1.65 2.70
C ILE A 7 -10.90 -2.21 1.99
N GLU A 8 -12.11 -1.82 2.39
CA GLU A 8 -13.35 -2.26 1.72
C GLU A 8 -13.43 -1.69 0.30
N ALA A 9 -12.98 -0.46 0.07
CA ALA A 9 -12.90 0.13 -1.25
C ALA A 9 -11.96 -0.65 -2.17
N TYR A 10 -10.78 -1.05 -1.70
CA TYR A 10 -9.87 -1.87 -2.51
C TYR A 10 -10.49 -3.24 -2.83
N ALA A 11 -11.13 -3.89 -1.84
CA ALA A 11 -11.84 -5.15 -2.06
C ALA A 11 -13.00 -5.01 -3.06
N LEU A 12 -13.72 -3.88 -3.01
CA LEU A 12 -14.74 -3.53 -4.00
C LEU A 12 -14.14 -3.35 -5.40
N GLY A 13 -13.01 -2.67 -5.51
CA GLY A 13 -12.28 -2.54 -6.77
C GLY A 13 -11.89 -3.89 -7.37
N ASP A 14 -11.51 -4.86 -6.53
CA ASP A 14 -11.23 -6.23 -6.96
C ASP A 14 -12.48 -6.93 -7.52
N MET A 15 -13.62 -6.81 -6.83
CA MET A 15 -14.90 -7.35 -7.29
C MET A 15 -15.39 -6.71 -8.59
N LEU A 16 -15.12 -5.42 -8.79
CA LEU A 16 -15.46 -4.67 -10.00
C LEU A 16 -14.43 -4.85 -11.12
N MET A 17 -13.30 -5.50 -10.85
CA MET A 17 -12.14 -5.56 -11.74
C MET A 17 -11.65 -4.17 -12.19
N ASP A 18 -11.80 -3.17 -11.32
CA ASP A 18 -11.44 -1.77 -11.60
C ASP A 18 -10.03 -1.48 -11.08
N VAL A 19 -9.05 -1.65 -11.98
CA VAL A 19 -7.63 -1.43 -11.70
C VAL A 19 -7.35 0.01 -11.31
N ASP A 20 -7.90 0.99 -12.05
CA ASP A 20 -7.68 2.41 -11.78
C ASP A 20 -8.16 2.78 -10.37
N PHE A 21 -9.31 2.25 -9.97
CA PHE A 21 -9.87 2.47 -8.64
C PHE A 21 -9.01 1.84 -7.54
N LYS A 22 -8.56 0.59 -7.71
CA LYS A 22 -7.66 -0.08 -6.75
C LYS A 22 -6.35 0.70 -6.55
N ASP A 23 -5.81 1.25 -7.63
CA ASP A 23 -4.57 2.03 -7.60
C ASP A 23 -4.77 3.35 -6.85
N ALA A 24 -5.86 4.06 -7.14
CA ALA A 24 -6.22 5.28 -6.42
C ALA A 24 -6.46 5.04 -4.92
N VAL A 25 -7.06 3.90 -4.54
CA VAL A 25 -7.24 3.51 -3.14
C VAL A 25 -5.89 3.21 -2.46
N THR A 26 -4.99 2.53 -3.17
CA THR A 26 -3.63 2.25 -2.66
C THR A 26 -2.88 3.55 -2.39
N ASP A 27 -2.97 4.51 -3.31
CA ASP A 27 -2.39 5.85 -3.15
C ASP A 27 -2.97 6.60 -1.95
N ALA A 28 -4.30 6.58 -1.79
CA ALA A 28 -4.96 7.22 -0.66
C ALA A 28 -4.51 6.61 0.68
N MET A 29 -4.32 5.30 0.74
CA MET A 29 -3.85 4.61 1.94
C MET A 29 -2.42 5.00 2.31
N ILE A 30 -1.52 5.04 1.33
CA ILE A 30 -0.11 5.42 1.56
C ILE A 30 0.01 6.90 1.89
N ALA A 31 -0.67 7.78 1.16
CA ALA A 31 -0.66 9.22 1.44
C ALA A 31 -1.21 9.53 2.83
N GLY A 32 -2.27 8.83 3.27
CA GLY A 32 -2.84 8.99 4.62
C GLY A 32 -1.95 8.48 5.76
N SER A 33 -0.89 7.71 5.45
CA SER A 33 0.01 7.12 6.43
C SER A 33 1.25 8.00 6.73
N LEU A 34 1.44 9.09 5.98
CA LEU A 34 2.68 9.86 5.97
C LEU A 34 2.50 11.30 6.45
N THR A 35 3.55 11.89 7.03
CA THR A 35 3.64 13.32 7.32
C THR A 35 3.90 14.11 6.03
N PRO A 36 3.75 15.46 6.05
CA PRO A 36 4.22 16.32 4.96
C PRO A 36 5.71 16.16 4.62
N ASP A 37 6.52 15.73 5.59
CA ASP A 37 7.95 15.44 5.42
C ASP A 37 8.23 13.98 5.01
N ASN A 38 7.18 13.22 4.67
CA ASN A 38 7.22 11.81 4.27
C ASN A 38 7.74 10.85 5.35
N GLU A 39 7.64 11.23 6.61
CA GLU A 39 7.84 10.32 7.74
C GLU A 39 6.54 9.55 8.03
N VAL A 40 6.63 8.40 8.67
CA VAL A 40 5.45 7.60 9.03
C VAL A 40 4.70 8.29 10.17
N TYR A 41 3.54 8.88 9.86
CA TYR A 41 2.68 9.58 10.83
C TYR A 41 1.64 8.64 11.43
N TYR A 42 1.03 7.82 10.58
CA TYR A 42 -0.05 6.94 10.91
C TYR A 42 0.21 5.58 10.28
N VAL A 43 -0.04 4.53 11.04
CA VAL A 43 0.09 3.14 10.61
C VAL A 43 -1.23 2.43 10.90
N PRO A 44 -1.71 1.59 9.97
CA PRO A 44 -2.92 0.82 10.19
C PRO A 44 -2.85 0.03 11.50
N ALA A 45 -3.92 0.11 12.30
CA ALA A 45 -4.02 -0.63 13.54
C ALA A 45 -4.06 -2.14 13.25
N THR A 46 -3.80 -2.98 14.25
CA THR A 46 -3.77 -4.44 14.10
C THR A 46 -5.07 -4.99 13.50
N SER A 47 -6.22 -4.45 13.90
CA SER A 47 -7.53 -4.79 13.31
C SER A 47 -7.61 -4.49 11.81
N ASP A 48 -7.02 -3.37 11.36
CA ASP A 48 -7.00 -2.99 9.95
C ASP A 48 -6.05 -3.89 9.15
N ARG A 49 -4.89 -4.24 9.73
CA ARG A 49 -3.92 -5.15 9.09
C ARG A 49 -4.51 -6.55 8.91
N ILE A 50 -5.19 -7.08 9.94
CA ILE A 50 -5.93 -8.34 9.86
C ILE A 50 -7.01 -8.23 8.77
N LYS A 51 -7.85 -7.19 8.82
CA LYS A 51 -8.91 -6.97 7.84
C LYS A 51 -8.39 -6.91 6.40
N LEU A 52 -7.27 -6.23 6.16
CA LEU A 52 -6.66 -6.16 4.82
C LEU A 52 -6.28 -7.56 4.32
N TYR A 53 -5.70 -8.39 5.18
CA TYR A 53 -5.31 -9.76 4.84
C TYR A 53 -6.49 -10.73 4.72
N ASP A 54 -7.60 -10.49 5.38
CA ASP A 54 -8.82 -11.29 5.20
C ASP A 54 -9.55 -10.95 3.91
N LYS A 55 -9.44 -9.70 3.43
CA LYS A 55 -10.26 -9.16 2.34
C LYS A 55 -9.61 -9.15 0.97
N THR A 56 -8.31 -9.41 0.87
CA THR A 56 -7.57 -9.34 -0.39
C THR A 56 -6.99 -10.69 -0.77
N ALA A 57 -6.55 -10.89 -2.01
CA ALA A 57 -5.87 -12.13 -2.39
C ALA A 57 -4.39 -12.15 -1.92
N PRO A 58 -3.78 -13.32 -1.72
CA PRO A 58 -2.33 -13.43 -1.56
C PRO A 58 -1.60 -12.76 -2.73
N GLY A 59 -0.59 -11.95 -2.42
CA GLY A 59 0.18 -11.22 -3.43
C GLY A 59 -0.45 -9.91 -3.92
N ALA A 60 -1.66 -9.55 -3.48
CA ALA A 60 -2.28 -8.25 -3.79
C ALA A 60 -1.33 -7.08 -3.49
N LYS A 61 -1.26 -6.09 -4.37
CA LYS A 61 -0.23 -5.04 -4.29
C LYS A 61 -0.39 -4.15 -3.07
N ILE A 62 -1.61 -3.93 -2.61
CA ILE A 62 -1.89 -3.20 -1.37
C ILE A 62 -1.30 -3.90 -0.12
N ARG A 63 -1.23 -5.24 -0.10
CA ARG A 63 -0.55 -5.98 0.98
C ARG A 63 0.95 -5.72 0.96
N GLN A 64 1.55 -5.70 -0.24
CA GLN A 64 2.97 -5.42 -0.41
C GLN A 64 3.30 -3.97 0.00
N ALA A 65 2.41 -3.02 -0.30
CA ALA A 65 2.53 -1.64 0.13
C ALA A 65 2.48 -1.53 1.67
N LEU A 66 1.51 -2.20 2.31
CA LEU A 66 1.44 -2.26 3.78
C LEU A 66 2.70 -2.89 4.37
N VAL A 67 3.16 -4.01 3.84
CA VAL A 67 4.37 -4.71 4.33
C VAL A 67 5.59 -3.81 4.23
N HIS A 68 5.75 -3.06 3.14
CA HIS A 68 6.83 -2.09 3.01
C HIS A 68 6.72 -0.97 4.04
N LEU A 69 5.53 -0.39 4.24
CA LEU A 69 5.29 0.60 5.28
C LEU A 69 5.66 0.05 6.68
N MET A 70 5.22 -1.18 6.97
CA MET A 70 5.39 -1.83 8.27
C MET A 70 6.79 -2.36 8.53
N ALA A 71 7.60 -2.59 7.49
CA ALA A 71 9.00 -3.02 7.62
C ALA A 71 9.97 -1.86 7.91
N THR A 72 9.50 -0.61 7.94
CA THR A 72 10.34 0.55 8.29
C THR A 72 10.73 0.54 9.77
N LYS A 73 11.91 1.08 10.10
CA LYS A 73 12.45 1.12 11.48
C LYS A 73 11.46 1.63 12.54
N GLY A 74 10.56 2.55 12.18
CA GLY A 74 9.56 3.12 13.09
C GLY A 74 8.28 2.28 13.24
N ALA A 75 7.88 1.56 12.19
CA ALA A 75 6.62 0.84 12.14
C ALA A 75 6.76 -0.63 12.56
N THR A 76 7.93 -1.26 12.36
CA THR A 76 8.14 -2.69 12.67
C THR A 76 7.87 -3.02 14.14
N ARG A 77 8.13 -2.08 15.06
CA ARG A 77 7.85 -2.24 16.50
C ARG A 77 6.36 -2.37 16.84
N LEU A 78 5.46 -2.09 15.88
CA LEU A 78 4.01 -2.13 16.04
C LEU A 78 3.40 -3.40 15.45
N VAL A 79 4.24 -4.32 14.95
CA VAL A 79 3.83 -5.67 14.57
C VAL A 79 3.63 -6.48 15.83
N GLU A 80 2.50 -7.16 15.93
CA GLU A 80 2.05 -7.87 17.14
C GLU A 80 1.76 -9.34 16.83
N GLU A 81 1.79 -10.20 17.84
CA GLU A 81 1.54 -11.64 17.66
C GLU A 81 0.14 -11.97 17.13
N GLN A 82 -0.83 -11.11 17.45
CA GLN A 82 -2.22 -11.20 16.97
C GLN A 82 -2.41 -10.81 15.50
N ASP A 83 -1.39 -10.26 14.83
CA ASP A 83 -1.49 -9.99 13.40
C ASP A 83 -1.76 -11.25 12.58
N HIS A 84 -2.31 -11.07 11.38
CA HIS A 84 -2.60 -12.18 10.48
C HIS A 84 -1.31 -12.99 10.17
N PRO A 85 -1.30 -14.34 10.26
CA PRO A 85 -0.08 -15.13 10.09
C PRO A 85 0.67 -14.89 8.77
N ALA A 86 -0.06 -14.72 7.66
CA ALA A 86 0.55 -14.39 6.38
C ALA A 86 1.21 -13.00 6.37
N PHE A 87 0.66 -12.02 7.11
CA PHE A 87 1.29 -10.71 7.25
C PHE A 87 2.62 -10.81 7.99
N LEU A 88 2.66 -11.56 9.09
CA LEU A 88 3.90 -11.81 9.84
C LEU A 88 4.98 -12.43 8.95
N VAL A 89 4.61 -13.41 8.13
CA VAL A 89 5.52 -14.04 7.17
C VAL A 89 6.02 -13.04 6.13
N ASP A 90 5.14 -12.20 5.58
CA ASP A 90 5.51 -11.24 4.53
C ASP A 90 6.41 -10.12 5.08
N VAL A 91 6.14 -9.62 6.29
CA VAL A 91 7.04 -8.67 6.99
C VAL A 91 8.39 -9.31 7.28
N ALA A 92 8.43 -10.56 7.78
CA ALA A 92 9.69 -11.26 8.06
C ALA A 92 10.54 -11.44 6.79
N LYS A 93 9.92 -11.80 5.67
CA LYS A 93 10.60 -11.87 4.36
C LYS A 93 11.17 -10.52 3.98
N LYS A 94 10.37 -9.45 4.10
CA LYS A 94 10.79 -8.09 3.73
C LYS A 94 11.99 -7.62 4.56
N LEU A 95 11.95 -7.79 5.87
CA LEU A 95 13.08 -7.48 6.75
C LEU A 95 14.33 -8.30 6.39
N GLY A 96 14.14 -9.57 6.02
CA GLY A 96 15.23 -10.43 5.54
C GLY A 96 15.89 -9.94 4.24
N GLU A 97 15.13 -9.30 3.34
CA GLU A 97 15.68 -8.66 2.14
C GLU A 97 16.51 -7.42 2.49
N GLU A 98 16.05 -6.59 3.43
CA GLU A 98 16.76 -5.40 3.87
C GLU A 98 18.08 -5.73 4.57
N LEU A 99 18.09 -6.77 5.41
CA LEU A 99 19.29 -7.26 6.08
C LEU A 99 20.37 -7.75 5.11
N LYS A 100 19.98 -8.21 3.92
CA LYS A 100 20.91 -8.63 2.85
C LYS A 100 21.51 -7.43 2.08
N GLY A 101 21.26 -6.21 2.53
CA GLY A 101 21.76 -4.98 1.90
C GLY A 101 20.79 -4.37 0.89
N GLY A 102 19.55 -4.88 0.81
CA GLY A 102 18.48 -4.23 0.06
C GLY A 102 18.10 -2.90 0.72
N LYS A 103 18.57 -1.77 0.18
CA LYS A 103 17.99 -0.47 0.53
C LYS A 103 16.82 -0.22 -0.40
N ASP A 104 15.61 -0.48 0.08
CA ASP A 104 14.42 -0.06 -0.63
C ASP A 104 14.25 1.46 -0.49
N GLU A 105 13.77 2.09 -1.55
CA GLU A 105 13.28 3.47 -1.50
C GLU A 105 12.08 3.59 -0.55
N SER A 106 11.69 4.80 -0.13
CA SER A 106 10.51 4.90 0.75
C SER A 106 9.25 4.36 0.05
N VAL A 107 8.31 3.82 0.84
CA VAL A 107 7.03 3.31 0.31
C VAL A 107 6.30 4.35 -0.54
N LEU A 108 6.42 5.64 -0.20
CA LEU A 108 5.84 6.72 -1.00
C LEU A 108 6.45 6.79 -2.39
N VAL A 109 7.78 6.82 -2.50
CA VAL A 109 8.44 6.95 -3.82
C VAL A 109 8.17 5.70 -4.66
N ALA A 110 8.19 4.52 -4.03
CA ALA A 110 7.81 3.28 -4.68
C ALA A 110 6.36 3.32 -5.20
N THR A 111 5.41 3.83 -4.40
CA THR A 111 4.00 3.98 -4.82
C THR A 111 3.85 5.04 -5.92
N ALA A 112 4.60 6.14 -5.84
CA ALA A 112 4.63 7.16 -6.88
C ALA A 112 5.11 6.60 -8.23
N LYS A 113 6.03 5.63 -8.21
CA LYS A 113 6.49 4.87 -9.39
C LYS A 113 5.59 3.70 -9.79
N CYS A 114 4.45 3.56 -9.13
CA CYS A 114 3.46 2.51 -9.38
C CYS A 114 3.92 1.09 -9.00
N LYS A 115 4.96 0.93 -8.16
CA LYS A 115 5.44 -0.39 -7.69
C LYS A 115 4.32 -1.23 -7.06
N TYR A 116 3.42 -0.55 -6.37
CA TYR A 116 2.27 -1.12 -5.68
C TYR A 116 0.94 -0.90 -6.38
N HIS A 117 0.95 -0.50 -7.65
CA HIS A 117 -0.26 -0.50 -8.46
C HIS A 117 -0.46 -1.89 -9.08
N GLU A 118 -1.70 -2.18 -9.45
CA GLU A 118 -2.14 -3.40 -10.10
C GLU A 118 -1.81 -3.40 -11.61
N HIS A 119 -1.36 -2.27 -12.16
CA HIS A 119 -0.75 -2.17 -13.48
C HIS A 119 0.79 -2.30 -13.45
N LYS A 120 1.43 -2.35 -14.63
CA LYS A 120 2.89 -2.42 -14.72
C LYS A 120 3.55 -1.09 -14.36
N GLU A 121 4.73 -1.12 -13.77
CA GLU A 121 5.51 0.10 -13.48
C GLU A 121 5.79 0.86 -14.79
N GLY A 122 5.57 2.18 -14.77
CA GLY A 122 5.79 3.05 -15.93
C GLY A 122 4.78 2.90 -17.07
N ASP A 123 3.71 2.13 -16.89
CA ASP A 123 2.66 2.00 -17.90
C ASP A 123 1.94 3.34 -18.13
N GLU A 124 1.71 3.69 -19.40
CA GLU A 124 1.07 4.98 -19.76
C GLU A 124 -0.38 5.05 -19.26
N ASN A 125 -0.99 3.89 -19.00
CA ASN A 125 -2.36 3.75 -18.54
C ASN A 125 -2.52 3.91 -17.02
N CYS A 126 -1.53 4.46 -16.30
CA CYS A 126 -1.73 4.83 -14.90
C CYS A 126 -2.90 5.81 -14.76
N TYR A 127 -3.80 5.56 -13.81
CA TYR A 127 -4.95 6.43 -13.55
C TYR A 127 -4.52 7.90 -13.34
N ARG A 128 -3.38 8.12 -12.68
CA ARG A 128 -2.81 9.45 -12.47
C ARG A 128 -2.60 10.18 -13.79
N THR A 129 -2.01 9.51 -14.78
CA THR A 129 -1.76 10.07 -16.12
C THR A 129 -3.06 10.20 -16.91
N LYS A 130 -3.89 9.15 -16.89
CA LYS A 130 -5.17 9.08 -17.60
C LYS A 130 -6.13 10.21 -17.22
N TYR A 131 -6.15 10.56 -15.93
CA TYR A 131 -7.06 11.59 -15.39
C TYR A 131 -6.37 12.93 -15.06
N ALA A 132 -5.05 13.07 -15.20
CA ALA A 132 -4.34 14.34 -14.98
C ALA A 132 -4.74 15.48 -15.94
N LYS A 133 -5.42 15.18 -17.06
CA LYS A 133 -5.78 16.15 -18.11
C LYS A 133 -7.24 16.62 -18.10
N ALA A 134 -7.82 16.90 -16.94
CA ALA A 134 -9.13 17.55 -16.87
C ALA A 134 -9.09 19.07 -16.60
N THR A 135 -7.90 19.70 -16.51
CA THR A 135 -7.80 21.09 -15.98
C THR A 135 -7.33 22.17 -16.97
N PHE A 136 -7.26 21.91 -18.28
CA PHE A 136 -6.92 22.97 -19.27
C PHE A 136 -7.80 22.92 -20.52
N LEU A 137 -9.12 23.03 -20.34
CA LEU A 137 -10.04 23.53 -21.37
C LEU A 137 -11.17 24.30 -20.67
N GLY A 138 -10.89 25.57 -20.37
CA GLY A 138 -11.83 26.57 -19.85
C GLY A 138 -11.26 27.95 -20.08
#